data_AF-Q9BNP4-F1
#
_entry.id   AF-Q9BNP4-F1
#
_cell.length_a   1.000
_cell.length_b   1.000
_cell.length_c   1.000
_cell.angle_alpha   90.00
_cell.angle_beta   90.00
_cell.angle_gamma   90.00
#
_symmetry.space_group_name_H-M   'P 1'
#
loop_
_entity.id
_entity.type
_entity.pdbx_description
1 polymer ?
#
loop_
_entity_poly.entity_id
_entity_poly.type
_entity_poly.pdbx_seq_one_letter_code
_entity_poly.pdbx_strand_id
1 'polypeptide(L)'
;RRLIKAMESVMVTYDGTIRNSVGQLIQLRYGEDGVDGGAVEFQNLPTLKPSHKAFEKKFKFDVSNERHLRRVFNEDIVKELIGSAHAVSELEKEWETLKRDRDTLRTIFPKGDSKVVLPGNLQR
;
A
#
# COMPACT_ATOMS: atom_id res chain seq x y z
N ARG A 1 -32.56 18.91 -3.65
CA ARG A 1 -33.61 18.14 -2.92
C ARG A 1 -33.74 16.69 -3.36
N ARG A 2 -33.77 16.36 -4.67
CA ARG A 2 -33.98 14.98 -5.16
C ARG A 2 -32.93 13.97 -4.65
N LEU A 3 -31.64 14.30 -4.70
CA LEU A 3 -30.56 13.41 -4.21
C LEU A 3 -30.66 13.15 -2.70
N ILE A 4 -30.93 14.20 -1.92
CA ILE A 4 -31.10 14.08 -0.47
C ILE A 4 -32.25 13.11 -0.16
N LYS A 5 -33.40 13.28 -0.81
CA LYS A 5 -34.55 12.39 -0.59
C LYS A 5 -34.32 10.94 -1.01
N ALA A 6 -33.45 10.69 -1.98
CA ALA A 6 -33.10 9.34 -2.37
C ALA A 6 -32.11 8.66 -1.40
N MET A 7 -31.28 9.44 -0.70
CA MET A 7 -30.18 8.91 0.13
C MET A 7 -30.36 9.12 1.64
N GLU A 8 -31.40 9.84 2.08
CA GLU A 8 -31.59 10.19 3.50
C GLU A 8 -31.78 8.97 4.43
N SER A 9 -32.24 7.85 3.90
CA SER A 9 -32.45 6.61 4.66
C SER A 9 -31.21 5.71 4.75
N VAL A 10 -30.13 6.06 4.05
CA VAL A 10 -28.92 5.24 3.96
C VAL A 10 -28.00 5.54 5.13
N MET A 11 -27.61 4.52 5.88
CA MET A 11 -26.74 4.65 7.05
C MET A 11 -25.73 3.52 7.14
N VAL A 12 -24.62 3.78 7.84
CA VAL A 12 -23.63 2.76 8.23
C VAL A 12 -24.13 2.04 9.48
N THR A 13 -24.23 0.72 9.42
CA THR A 13 -24.62 -0.11 10.56
C THR A 13 -23.41 -0.60 11.35
N TYR A 14 -23.62 -1.07 12.59
CA TYR A 14 -22.53 -1.49 13.49
C TYR A 14 -21.68 -2.66 12.97
N ASP A 15 -22.20 -3.44 12.01
CA ASP A 15 -21.46 -4.51 11.32
C ASP A 15 -20.52 -3.97 10.21
N GLY A 16 -20.51 -2.65 9.98
CA GLY A 16 -19.72 -1.99 8.94
C GLY A 16 -20.37 -2.02 7.55
N THR A 17 -21.57 -2.60 7.41
CA THR A 17 -22.33 -2.59 6.15
C THR A 17 -23.12 -1.29 6.01
N ILE A 18 -23.53 -0.97 4.78
CA ILE A 18 -24.42 0.15 4.51
C ILE A 18 -25.79 -0.38 4.11
N ARG A 19 -26.82 0.08 4.83
CA ARG A 19 -28.19 -0.36 4.63
C ARG A 19 -29.15 0.83 4.55
N ASN A 20 -30.27 0.62 3.87
CA ASN A 20 -31.39 1.56 3.91
C ASN A 20 -32.31 1.30 5.12
N SER A 21 -33.36 2.11 5.28
CA SER A 21 -34.35 1.96 6.35
C SER A 21 -35.14 0.65 6.35
N VAL A 22 -35.21 -0.04 5.20
CA VAL A 22 -35.86 -1.36 5.05
C VAL A 22 -34.89 -2.51 5.35
N GLY A 23 -33.62 -2.21 5.64
CA GLY A 23 -32.58 -3.19 5.93
C GLY A 23 -31.96 -3.85 4.70
N GLN A 24 -32.23 -3.32 3.50
CA GLN A 24 -31.59 -3.80 2.27
C GLN A 24 -30.12 -3.36 2.22
N LEU A 25 -29.25 -4.30 1.86
CA LEU A 25 -27.81 -4.08 1.74
C LEU A 25 -27.48 -3.30 0.46
N ILE A 26 -26.71 -2.22 0.60
CA ILE A 26 -26.25 -1.39 -0.52
C ILE A 26 -24.76 -1.62 -0.77
N GLN A 27 -23.94 -1.60 0.29
CA GLN A 27 -22.50 -1.87 0.23
C GLN A 27 -22.08 -2.75 1.41
N LEU A 28 -21.10 -3.63 1.17
CA LEU A 28 -20.50 -4.48 2.21
C LEU A 28 -19.62 -3.69 3.17
N ARG A 29 -18.94 -2.66 2.67
CA ARG A 29 -18.11 -1.72 3.43
C ARG A 29 -18.29 -0.31 2.88
N TYR A 30 -18.32 0.68 3.76
CA TYR A 30 -18.38 2.09 3.37
C TYR A 30 -17.22 2.49 2.48
N GLY A 31 -17.48 2.96 1.27
CA GLY A 31 -16.40 3.35 0.34
C GLY A 31 -15.53 2.18 -0.12
N GLU A 32 -16.01 0.93 0.01
CA GLU A 32 -15.30 -0.33 -0.27
C GLU A 32 -14.09 -0.63 0.66
N ASP A 33 -13.61 0.36 1.43
CA ASP A 33 -12.49 0.24 2.37
C ASP A 33 -12.91 0.36 3.85
N GLY A 34 -14.08 0.93 4.12
CA GLY A 34 -14.60 1.18 5.45
C GLY A 34 -14.00 2.41 6.14
N VAL A 35 -13.37 3.31 5.39
CA VAL A 35 -12.60 4.44 5.92
C VAL A 35 -13.43 5.74 5.89
N ASP A 36 -13.27 6.58 6.92
CA ASP A 36 -13.88 7.90 6.95
C ASP A 36 -13.24 8.85 5.93
N GLY A 37 -14.06 9.51 5.12
CA GLY A 37 -13.62 10.49 4.13
C GLY A 37 -12.96 11.74 4.74
N GLY A 38 -13.16 12.00 6.04
CA GLY A 38 -12.45 13.06 6.77
C GLY A 38 -11.00 12.70 7.15
N ALA A 39 -10.65 11.41 7.17
CA ALA A 39 -9.36 10.90 7.63
C ALA A 39 -8.40 10.50 6.50
N VAL A 40 -8.76 10.76 5.25
CA VAL A 40 -7.96 10.42 4.08
C VAL A 40 -7.20 11.62 3.53
N GLU A 41 -6.00 11.37 3.01
CA GLU A 41 -5.13 12.40 2.43
C GLU A 41 -4.60 11.96 1.06
N PHE A 42 -4.14 12.92 0.26
CA PHE A 42 -3.46 12.61 -1.00
C PHE A 42 -2.05 12.08 -0.72
N GLN A 43 -1.77 10.87 -1.19
CA GLN A 43 -0.48 10.20 -1.08
C GLN A 43 0.03 9.78 -2.46
N ASN A 44 1.35 9.68 -2.60
CA ASN A 44 1.98 9.24 -3.85
C ASN A 44 2.51 7.81 -3.70
N LEU A 45 2.05 6.90 -4.57
CA LEU A 45 2.57 5.53 -4.63
C LEU A 45 3.96 5.51 -5.31
N PRO A 46 5.04 5.20 -4.57
CA PRO A 46 6.39 5.33 -5.09
C PRO A 46 6.79 4.19 -6.05
N THR A 47 6.03 3.09 -6.09
CA THR A 47 6.31 1.88 -6.88
C THR A 47 5.78 1.94 -8.32
N LEU A 48 4.76 2.78 -8.58
CA LEU A 48 3.99 2.75 -9.84
C LEU A 48 4.75 3.36 -11.04
N LYS A 49 5.25 4.60 -10.87
CA LYS A 49 5.88 5.41 -11.92
C LYS A 49 7.30 5.00 -12.33
N PRO A 50 8.21 4.53 -11.45
CA PRO A 50 9.58 4.25 -11.84
C PRO A 50 9.70 3.19 -12.95
N SER A 51 10.72 3.31 -13.80
CA SER A 51 11.12 2.26 -14.74
C SER A 51 11.60 1.01 -13.98
N HIS A 52 11.64 -0.16 -14.63
CA HIS A 52 12.09 -1.39 -13.97
C HIS A 52 13.50 -1.24 -13.37
N LYS A 53 14.43 -0.59 -14.07
CA LYS A 53 15.79 -0.32 -13.58
C LYS A 53 15.82 0.64 -12.39
N ALA A 54 15.00 1.69 -12.42
CA ALA A 54 14.91 2.66 -11.31
C ALA A 54 14.23 2.05 -10.07
N PHE A 55 13.25 1.18 -10.29
CA PHE A 55 12.57 0.42 -9.24
C PHE A 55 13.54 -0.54 -8.55
N GLU A 56 14.28 -1.34 -9.32
CA GLU A 56 15.29 -2.25 -8.77
C GLU A 56 16.35 -1.50 -7.96
N LYS A 57 16.89 -0.41 -8.49
CA LYS A 57 17.90 0.38 -7.77
C LYS A 57 17.38 0.97 -6.44
N LYS A 58 16.08 1.26 -6.33
CA LYS A 58 15.51 1.94 -5.15
C LYS A 58 14.98 0.96 -4.10
N PHE A 59 14.44 -0.18 -4.51
CA PHE A 59 13.72 -1.10 -3.63
C PHE A 59 14.40 -2.45 -3.45
N LYS A 60 15.31 -2.87 -4.34
CA LYS A 60 16.06 -4.11 -4.16
C LYS A 60 17.19 -3.87 -3.16
N PHE A 61 17.16 -4.60 -2.06
CA PHE A 61 18.21 -4.55 -1.05
C PHE A 61 19.27 -5.60 -1.36
N ASP A 62 20.46 -5.14 -1.76
CA ASP A 62 21.57 -6.02 -2.11
C ASP A 62 22.50 -6.23 -0.90
N VAL A 63 22.44 -7.44 -0.32
CA VAL A 63 23.23 -7.84 0.86
C VAL A 63 24.69 -8.13 0.48
N SER A 64 25.00 -8.32 -0.81
CA SER A 64 26.36 -8.63 -1.25
C SER A 64 27.30 -7.42 -1.21
N ASN A 65 26.75 -6.20 -1.19
CA ASN A 65 27.54 -4.97 -1.20
C ASN A 65 27.91 -4.51 0.21
N GLU A 66 28.93 -5.16 0.79
CA GLU A 66 29.46 -4.82 2.13
C GLU A 66 29.78 -3.33 2.31
N ARG A 67 30.31 -2.68 1.27
CA ARG A 67 30.69 -1.26 1.34
C ARG A 67 29.48 -0.35 1.53
N HIS A 68 28.34 -0.71 0.94
CA HIS A 68 27.09 0.02 1.13
C HIS A 68 26.48 -0.28 2.49
N LEU A 69 26.49 -1.55 2.92
CA LEU A 69 25.94 -1.97 4.20
C LEU A 69 26.65 -1.31 5.39
N ARG A 70 27.99 -1.26 5.38
CA ARG A 70 28.78 -0.60 6.44
C ARG A 70 28.59 0.92 6.52
N ARG A 71 27.99 1.56 5.51
CA ARG A 71 27.62 2.99 5.56
C ARG A 71 26.27 3.24 6.23
N VAL A 72 25.39 2.24 6.21
CA VAL A 72 23.99 2.37 6.68
C VAL A 72 23.80 1.69 8.03
N PHE A 73 24.50 0.58 8.28
CA PHE A 73 24.35 -0.25 9.47
C PHE A 73 25.66 -0.37 10.25
N ASN A 74 25.52 -0.70 11.54
CA ASN A 74 26.64 -1.04 12.41
C ASN A 74 27.28 -2.37 11.98
N GLU A 75 28.58 -2.53 12.24
CA GLU A 75 29.34 -3.71 11.80
C GLU A 75 28.78 -5.04 12.31
N ASP A 76 28.23 -5.07 13.53
CA ASP A 76 27.65 -6.28 14.13
C ASP A 76 26.42 -6.77 13.34
N ILE A 77 25.55 -5.83 12.94
CA ILE A 77 24.35 -6.11 12.15
C ILE A 77 24.74 -6.59 10.74
N VAL A 78 25.78 -6.00 10.15
CA VAL A 78 26.25 -6.40 8.82
C VAL A 78 26.77 -7.83 8.83
N LYS A 79 27.53 -8.22 9.87
CA LYS A 79 28.01 -9.61 10.03
C LYS A 79 26.86 -10.59 10.20
N GLU A 80 25.83 -10.22 10.97
CA GLU A 80 24.64 -11.04 11.16
C GLU A 80 23.84 -11.20 9.85
N LEU A 81 23.65 -10.12 9.10
CA LEU A 81 22.90 -10.15 7.84
C LEU A 81 23.59 -11.03 6.77
N ILE A 82 24.91 -10.94 6.68
CA ILE A 82 25.70 -11.73 5.71
C ILE A 82 25.79 -13.19 6.14
N GLY A 83 25.91 -13.45 7.46
CA GLY A 83 25.98 -14.80 8.01
C GLY A 83 24.64 -15.55 8.01
N SER A 84 23.52 -14.83 7.96
CA SER A 84 22.18 -15.41 8.04
C SER A 84 21.58 -15.68 6.66
N ALA A 85 21.60 -16.95 6.24
CA ALA A 85 20.90 -17.39 5.02
C ALA A 85 19.37 -17.16 5.10
N HIS A 86 18.80 -17.16 6.32
CA HIS A 86 17.39 -16.86 6.53
C HIS A 86 17.08 -15.40 6.18
N ALA A 87 17.90 -14.44 6.63
CA ALA A 87 17.70 -13.03 6.33
C ALA A 87 17.74 -12.76 4.82
N VAL A 88 18.69 -13.37 4.11
CA VAL A 88 18.78 -13.28 2.64
C VAL A 88 17.52 -13.84 1.97
N SER A 89 17.02 -14.99 2.44
CA SER A 89 15.79 -15.59 1.91
C SER A 89 14.55 -14.70 2.13
N GLU A 90 14.42 -14.05 3.27
CA GLU A 90 13.28 -13.17 3.53
C GLU A 90 13.33 -11.90 2.67
N LEU A 91 14.52 -11.33 2.47
CA LEU A 91 14.71 -10.17 1.59
C LEU A 91 14.35 -10.48 0.12
N GLU A 92 14.67 -11.69 -0.36
CA GLU A 92 14.27 -12.11 -1.71
C GLU A 92 12.74 -12.29 -1.82
N LYS A 93 12.10 -12.84 -0.78
CA LYS A 93 10.62 -12.95 -0.73
C LYS A 93 9.95 -11.58 -0.72
N GLU A 94 10.51 -10.62 0.03
CA GLU A 94 10.03 -9.24 0.05
C GLU A 94 10.12 -8.63 -1.36
N TRP A 95 11.26 -8.79 -2.03
CA TRP A 95 11.47 -8.29 -3.38
C TRP A 95 10.47 -8.87 -4.39
N GLU A 96 10.21 -10.17 -4.34
CA GLU A 96 9.20 -10.82 -5.19
C GLU A 96 7.76 -10.38 -4.87
N THR A 97 7.49 -10.01 -3.62
CA THR A 97 6.19 -9.44 -3.23
C THR A 97 6.03 -8.05 -3.83
N LEU A 98 7.04 -7.18 -3.71
CA LEU A 98 7.01 -5.83 -4.28
C LEU A 98 6.86 -5.83 -5.81
N LYS A 99 7.45 -6.80 -6.51
CA LYS A 99 7.24 -6.98 -7.96
C LYS A 99 5.78 -7.31 -8.29
N ARG A 100 5.21 -8.31 -7.61
CA ARG A 100 3.82 -8.73 -7.81
C ARG A 100 2.83 -7.62 -7.50
N ASP A 101 3.06 -6.88 -6.42
CA ASP A 101 2.23 -5.74 -6.04
C ASP A 101 2.31 -4.64 -7.10
N ARG A 102 3.50 -4.37 -7.64
CA ARG A 102 3.67 -3.38 -8.70
C ARG A 102 2.91 -3.75 -9.98
N ASP A 103 2.93 -5.02 -10.39
CA ASP A 103 2.21 -5.47 -11.58
C ASP A 103 0.69 -5.43 -11.37
N THR A 104 0.23 -5.79 -10.16
CA THR A 104 -1.16 -5.67 -9.74
C THR A 104 -1.62 -4.21 -9.76
N LEU A 105 -0.83 -3.30 -9.19
CA LEU A 105 -1.13 -1.86 -9.16
C LEU A 105 -1.19 -1.26 -10.57
N ARG A 106 -0.34 -1.71 -11.50
CA ARG A 106 -0.39 -1.25 -12.90
C ARG A 106 -1.62 -1.76 -13.65
N THR A 107 -2.12 -2.94 -13.26
CA THR A 107 -3.37 -3.49 -13.79
C THR A 107 -4.57 -2.69 -13.28
N ILE A 108 -4.57 -2.30 -12.00
CA ILE A 108 -5.62 -1.49 -11.38
C ILE A 108 -5.59 -0.04 -11.89
N PHE A 109 -4.40 0.56 -12.05
CA PHE A 109 -4.20 1.95 -12.50
C PHE A 109 -3.53 2.03 -13.88
N PRO A 110 -4.26 1.73 -14.98
CA PRO A 110 -3.67 1.65 -16.32
C PRO A 110 -3.14 3.00 -16.84
N LYS A 111 -3.64 4.12 -16.30
CA LYS A 111 -3.16 5.47 -16.65
C LYS A 111 -1.84 5.85 -15.98
N GLY A 112 -1.38 5.06 -15.01
CA GLY A 112 -0.12 5.33 -14.28
C GLY A 112 -0.16 6.54 -13.34
N ASP A 113 -1.36 6.97 -12.90
CA ASP A 113 -1.46 8.04 -11.91
C ASP A 113 -1.02 7.51 -10.54
N SER A 114 0.00 8.16 -9.97
CA SER A 114 0.57 7.77 -8.68
C SER A 114 -0.14 8.44 -7.50
N LYS A 115 -0.92 9.49 -7.75
CA LYS A 115 -1.55 10.28 -6.70
C LYS A 115 -2.87 9.62 -6.34
N VAL A 116 -2.92 9.02 -5.15
CA VAL A 116 -4.08 8.29 -4.63
C VAL A 116 -4.54 8.91 -3.32
N VAL A 117 -5.76 8.61 -2.91
CA VAL A 117 -6.34 9.04 -1.64
C VAL A 117 -6.29 7.85 -0.70
N LEU A 118 -5.52 7.97 0.39
CA LEU A 118 -5.32 6.90 1.37
C LEU A 118 -5.31 7.47 2.80
N PRO A 119 -5.82 6.71 3.79
CA PRO A 119 -5.69 7.09 5.19
C PRO A 119 -4.23 6.97 5.66
N GLY A 120 -3.89 7.68 6.74
CA GLY A 120 -2.61 7.55 7.43
C GLY A 120 -1.41 7.95 6.55
N ASN A 121 -1.07 9.23 6.54
CA ASN A 121 0.02 9.73 5.73
C ASN A 121 1.39 9.26 6.24
N LEU A 122 2.05 8.38 5.48
CA LEU A 122 3.34 7.78 5.84
C LEU A 122 4.55 8.73 5.70
N GLN A 123 4.37 9.90 5.07
CA GLN A 123 5.47 10.84 4.83
C GLN A 123 5.57 11.94 5.90
N ARG A 124 4.55 12.10 6.74
CA ARG A 124 4.54 13.06 7.84
C ARG A 124 5.36 12.52 9.02
#